data_AF-A0A2V7JCL6-F1
#
_entry.id   AF-A0A2V7JCL6-F1
#
_cell.length_a   1.000
_cell.length_b   1.000
_cell.length_c   1.000
_cell.angle_alpha   90.00
_cell.angle_beta   90.00
_cell.angle_gamma   90.00
#
_symmetry.space_group_name_H-M   'P 1'
#
loop_
_entity.id
_entity.type
_entity.pdbx_description
1 polymer ?
#
loop_
_entity_poly.entity_id
_entity_poly.type
_entity_poly.pdbx_seq_one_letter_code
_entity_poly.pdbx_strand_id
1 'polypeptide(L)'
;DYQVSFRSDEVKRGKALYNYGTIVPGMSDREGVSVFYRDPSGAVFHTYSSYARGIDMLNTAYNYLDLVPKGRDEDPDDTQGWVAYHDRY
;
A
#
# COMPACT_ATOMS: atom_id res chain seq x y z
N ASP A 1 11.99 3.77 0.58
CA ASP A 1 10.61 3.55 1.07
C ASP A 1 10.15 2.09 0.94
N TYR A 2 10.99 1.13 0.49
CA TYR A 2 10.53 -0.24 0.21
C TYR A 2 9.54 -0.31 -0.97
N GLN A 3 9.72 0.57 -1.96
CA GLN A 3 9.09 0.52 -3.29
C GLN A 3 7.58 0.73 -3.27
N VAL A 4 7.08 1.49 -2.30
CA VAL A 4 5.67 1.88 -2.20
C VAL A 4 5.43 3.36 -2.50
N SER A 5 6.48 4.17 -2.59
CA SER A 5 6.39 5.57 -3.02
C SER A 5 7.21 5.72 -4.29
N PHE A 6 6.66 6.44 -5.26
CA PHE A 6 7.22 6.53 -6.61
C PHE A 6 7.58 7.95 -6.96
N ARG A 7 8.70 8.10 -7.65
CA ARG A 7 9.12 9.40 -8.15
C ARG A 7 8.21 9.82 -9.31
N SER A 8 8.04 11.13 -9.46
CA SER A 8 7.18 11.69 -10.51
C SER A 8 7.54 11.23 -11.94
N ASP A 9 8.81 10.92 -12.22
CA ASP A 9 9.26 10.38 -13.50
C ASP A 9 8.86 8.91 -13.71
N GLU A 10 8.86 8.10 -12.65
CA GLU A 10 8.40 6.71 -12.70
C GLU A 10 6.90 6.63 -12.98
N VAL A 11 6.13 7.52 -12.33
CA VAL A 11 4.69 7.67 -12.57
C VAL A 11 4.40 8.11 -14.00
N LYS A 12 5.06 9.18 -14.48
CA LYS A 12 4.90 9.68 -15.87
C LYS A 12 5.26 8.64 -16.92
N ARG A 13 6.30 7.84 -16.68
CA ARG A 13 6.72 6.75 -17.57
C ARG A 13 5.80 5.52 -17.48
N GLY A 14 4.94 5.45 -16.46
CA GLY A 14 4.07 4.30 -16.22
C GLY A 14 4.86 3.03 -15.86
N LYS A 15 6.05 3.16 -15.28
CA LYS A 15 6.92 2.03 -14.92
C LYS A 15 7.65 2.31 -13.62
N ALA A 16 7.22 1.64 -12.57
CA ALA A 16 7.83 1.66 -11.25
C ALA A 16 8.04 0.24 -10.73
N LEU A 17 9.11 0.03 -9.95
CA LEU A 17 9.35 -1.22 -9.24
C LEU A 17 8.38 -1.30 -8.05
N TYR A 18 7.68 -2.42 -7.90
CA TYR A 18 6.76 -2.69 -6.81
C TYR A 18 6.77 -4.18 -6.51
N ASN A 19 6.99 -4.55 -5.25
CA ASN A 19 7.24 -5.94 -4.86
C ASN A 19 8.45 -6.52 -5.65
N TYR A 20 8.29 -7.64 -6.36
CA TYR A 20 9.35 -8.25 -7.19
C TYR A 20 9.17 -7.99 -8.69
N GLY A 21 8.37 -7.00 -9.08
CA GLY A 21 8.01 -6.73 -10.48
C GLY A 21 7.87 -5.26 -10.82
N THR A 22 7.58 -4.97 -12.09
CA THR A 22 7.29 -3.60 -12.54
C THR A 22 5.79 -3.43 -12.77
N ILE A 23 5.23 -2.33 -12.28
CA ILE A 23 3.83 -1.97 -12.45
C ILE A 23 3.67 -0.61 -13.13
N VAL A 24 2.46 -0.35 -13.64
CA VAL A 24 2.00 1.02 -13.86
C VAL A 24 1.51 1.54 -12.51
N PRO A 25 2.20 2.48 -11.85
CA PRO A 25 1.88 2.85 -10.47
C PRO A 25 0.52 3.56 -10.36
N GLY A 26 0.10 4.33 -11.37
CA GLY A 26 -1.18 5.05 -11.42
C GLY A 26 -1.27 6.27 -10.50
N MET A 27 -0.60 6.21 -9.34
CA MET A 27 -0.55 7.22 -8.29
C MET A 27 0.87 7.31 -7.70
N SER A 28 1.13 8.30 -6.84
CA SER A 28 2.46 8.50 -6.25
C SER A 28 2.81 7.47 -5.18
N ASP A 29 1.82 6.85 -4.54
CA ASP A 29 2.00 5.96 -3.41
C ASP A 29 1.09 4.73 -3.54
N ARG A 30 1.58 3.56 -3.15
CA ARG A 30 0.86 2.30 -3.13
C ARG A 30 0.88 1.68 -1.74
N GLU A 31 -0.02 0.74 -1.56
CA GLU A 31 -0.14 -0.03 -0.35
C GLU A 31 1.09 -0.94 -0.12
N GLY A 32 1.57 -0.99 1.12
CA GLY A 32 2.57 -1.96 1.52
C GLY A 32 2.84 -1.92 3.01
N VAL A 33 3.36 -3.04 3.50
CA VAL A 33 3.75 -3.21 4.90
C VAL A 33 5.15 -3.77 4.95
N SER A 34 5.94 -3.28 5.89
CA SER A 34 7.28 -3.77 6.16
C SER A 34 7.48 -3.93 7.66
N VAL A 35 8.13 -5.02 8.05
CA VAL A 35 8.57 -5.25 9.44
C VAL A 35 10.09 -5.22 9.48
N PHE A 36 10.59 -4.51 10.47
CA PHE A 36 12.02 -4.37 10.73
C PHE A 36 12.38 -4.98 12.07
N TYR A 37 13.50 -5.68 12.09
CA TYR A 37 14.14 -6.14 13.32
C TYR A 37 15.48 -5.45 13.47
N ARG A 38 15.80 -4.96 14.67
CA ARG A 38 17.12 -4.43 15.01
C ARG A 38 17.79 -5.34 16.02
N ASP A 39 18.99 -5.82 15.70
CA ASP A 39 19.74 -6.72 16.57
C ASP A 39 20.57 -5.96 17.63
N PRO A 40 21.20 -6.67 18.60
CA PRO A 40 22.04 -6.04 19.62
C PRO A 40 23.30 -5.35 19.09
N SER A 41 23.79 -5.71 17.89
CA SER A 41 24.91 -5.01 17.23
C SER A 41 24.47 -3.68 16.60
N GLY A 42 23.16 -3.46 16.50
CA GLY A 42 22.54 -2.28 15.91
C GLY A 42 22.17 -2.46 14.44
N ALA A 43 22.42 -3.63 13.83
CA ALA A 43 22.04 -3.93 12.46
C ALA A 43 20.51 -4.03 12.32
N VAL A 44 19.97 -3.54 11.20
CA VAL A 44 18.53 -3.55 10.90
C VAL A 44 18.25 -4.49 9.73
N PHE A 45 17.26 -5.36 9.92
CA PHE A 45 16.84 -6.39 8.96
C PHE A 45 15.41 -6.13 8.52
N HIS A 46 15.14 -6.27 7.23
CA HIS A 46 13.78 -6.29 6.67
C HIS A 46 13.26 -7.73 6.69
N THR A 47 12.48 -8.07 7.71
CA THR A 47 12.13 -9.48 8.01
C THR A 47 10.82 -9.93 7.40
N TYR A 48 9.98 -8.99 6.99
CA TYR A 48 8.72 -9.27 6.31
C TYR A 48 8.32 -8.08 5.45
N SER A 49 7.78 -8.35 4.26
CA SER A 49 7.00 -7.37 3.51
C SER A 49 5.81 -8.02 2.84
N SER A 50 4.77 -7.22 2.66
CA SER A 50 3.62 -7.56 1.83
C SER A 50 3.15 -6.32 1.07
N TYR A 51 2.55 -6.55 -0.08
CA TYR A 51 2.16 -5.54 -1.05
C TYR A 51 0.80 -5.92 -1.63
N ALA A 52 0.10 -4.95 -2.21
CA ALA A 52 -1.21 -5.14 -2.82
C ALA A 52 -2.20 -5.79 -1.86
N ARG A 53 -3.05 -6.68 -2.38
CA ARG A 53 -4.03 -7.45 -1.60
C ARG A 53 -3.40 -8.32 -0.50
N GLY A 54 -2.08 -8.50 -0.51
CA GLY A 54 -1.37 -9.18 0.57
C GLY A 54 -1.40 -8.40 1.89
N ILE A 55 -1.74 -7.12 1.90
CA ILE A 55 -1.89 -6.33 3.14
C ILE A 55 -3.31 -6.40 3.74
N ASP A 56 -4.28 -7.01 3.05
CA ASP A 56 -5.69 -7.02 3.47
C ASP A 56 -5.87 -7.62 4.88
N MET A 57 -5.09 -8.64 5.23
CA MET A 57 -5.11 -9.24 6.57
C MET A 57 -4.73 -8.25 7.69
N LEU A 58 -3.93 -7.24 7.36
CA LEU A 58 -3.48 -6.20 8.29
C LEU A 58 -4.37 -4.96 8.21
N ASN A 59 -5.26 -4.87 7.23
CA ASN A 59 -6.26 -3.82 7.09
C ASN A 59 -7.62 -4.31 7.60
N THR A 60 -7.75 -4.42 8.92
CA THR A 60 -8.95 -5.00 9.55
C THR A 60 -10.24 -4.24 9.24
N ALA A 61 -10.16 -2.93 8.98
CA ALA A 61 -11.33 -2.12 8.63
C ALA A 61 -12.01 -2.63 7.35
N TYR A 62 -11.22 -2.97 6.32
CA TYR A 62 -11.73 -3.49 5.05
C TYR A 62 -12.46 -4.82 5.24
N ASN A 63 -11.94 -5.68 6.12
CA ASN A 63 -12.57 -6.96 6.41
C ASN A 63 -13.97 -6.80 7.03
N TYR A 64 -14.20 -5.77 7.85
CA TYR A 64 -15.53 -5.49 8.38
C TYR A 64 -16.47 -4.88 7.33
N LEU A 65 -15.96 -4.03 6.44
CA LEU A 65 -16.74 -3.45 5.36
C LEU A 65 -17.24 -4.53 4.37
N ASP A 66 -16.45 -5.58 4.14
CA ASP A 66 -16.86 -6.69 3.29
C ASP A 66 -18.01 -7.53 3.89
N LEU A 67 -18.34 -7.36 5.18
CA LEU A 67 -19.46 -8.05 5.85
C LEU A 67 -20.78 -7.28 5.78
N VAL A 68 -20.75 -5.96 5.59
CA VAL A 68 -21.98 -5.15 5.61
C VAL A 68 -22.68 -5.18 4.25
N PRO A 69 -24.02 -5.05 4.17
CA PRO A 69 -24.74 -5.16 2.89
C PRO A 69 -24.31 -4.18 1.79
N LYS A 70 -23.76 -3.03 2.17
CA LYS A 70 -23.25 -2.01 1.23
C LYS A 70 -21.82 -2.30 0.75
N GLY A 71 -21.18 -3.33 1.29
CA GLY A 71 -19.75 -3.58 1.09
C GLY A 71 -18.93 -2.36 1.53
N ARG A 72 -17.91 -2.05 0.72
CA ARG A 72 -17.07 -0.86 0.90
C ARG A 72 -17.69 0.44 0.41
N ASP A 73 -18.84 0.37 -0.27
CA ASP A 73 -19.53 1.54 -0.81
C ASP A 73 -18.64 2.45 -1.67
N GLU A 74 -17.73 1.83 -2.42
CA GLU A 74 -16.72 2.49 -3.23
C GLU A 74 -17.32 3.05 -4.53
N ASP A 75 -16.85 4.23 -4.96
CA ASP A 75 -17.10 4.74 -6.30
C ASP A 75 -16.42 3.80 -7.31
N PRO A 76 -17.15 3.20 -8.28
CA PRO A 76 -16.54 2.32 -9.28
C PRO A 76 -15.47 3.01 -10.14
N ASP A 77 -15.55 4.34 -10.30
CA ASP A 77 -14.57 5.14 -11.04
C ASP A 77 -13.41 5.61 -10.13
N ASP A 78 -13.56 5.52 -8.80
CA ASP A 78 -12.55 5.90 -7.80
C ASP A 78 -12.63 5.05 -6.53
N THR A 79 -12.28 3.77 -6.66
CA THR A 79 -12.44 2.76 -5.59
C THR A 79 -11.64 3.05 -4.32
N GLN A 80 -10.71 4.00 -4.33
CA GLN A 80 -9.93 4.40 -3.15
C GLN A 80 -10.07 5.89 -2.82
N GLY A 81 -10.99 6.62 -3.44
CA GLY A 81 -11.14 8.07 -3.28
C GLY A 81 -11.48 8.53 -1.86
N TRP A 82 -12.01 7.62 -1.03
CA TRP A 82 -12.33 7.89 0.37
C TRP A 82 -11.12 7.71 1.33
N VAL A 83 -10.02 7.11 0.86
CA VAL A 83 -8.82 6.89 1.69
C VAL A 83 -8.02 8.19 1.76
N ALA A 84 -8.07 8.87 2.91
CA ALA A 84 -7.25 10.05 3.18
C ALA A 84 -6.38 9.85 4.42
N TYR A 85 -5.23 10.53 4.42
CA TYR A 85 -4.41 10.59 5.62
C TYR A 85 -5.19 11.29 6.75
N HIS A 86 -5.04 10.77 7.97
CA HIS A 86 -5.66 11.32 9.20
C HIS A 86 -5.45 12.83 9.38
N ASP A 87 -4.38 13.38 8.83
CA ASP A 87 -4.01 14.80 8.92
C ASP A 87 -4.49 15.66 7.73
N ARG A 88 -5.27 15.10 6.80
CA ARG A 88 -5.79 15.81 5.61
C ARG A 88 -7.32 15.88 5.54
N TYR A 89 -8.00 15.57 6.64
CA TYR A 89 -9.46 15.74 6.80
C TYR A 89 -9.84 17.17 7.16
#